data_AF-A0A1I5DXN9-F1
#
_entry.id   AF-A0A1I5DXN9-F1
#
_cell.length_a   1.000
_cell.length_b   1.000
_cell.length_c   1.000
_cell.angle_alpha   90.00
_cell.angle_beta   90.00
_cell.angle_gamma   90.00
#
_symmetry.space_group_name_H-M   'P 1'
#
loop_
_entity.id
_entity.type
_entity.pdbx_description
1 polymer ?
#
loop_
_entity_poly.entity_id
_entity_poly.type
_entity_poly.pdbx_seq_one_letter_code
_entity_poly.pdbx_strand_id
1 'polypeptide(L)'
;MLRKPSVPAGRIENMQQPVALPAGLAEHPPGPQLCALLADLDTTQVSNHATVVLLRAWRRLRSHVEAEELRVLAELGRRDTAADPHTLARADQPDPGCVLEIATALTVTENAAARDHNLAETLVWRLPAVHAALAAGQIDRAKAWVFADYLGDEELTDA
;
A
#
# COMPACT_ATOMS: atom_id res chain seq x y z
N MET A 1 -47.97 -15.34 -4.36
CA MET A 1 -47.42 -14.50 -3.27
C MET A 1 -46.51 -15.36 -2.40
N LEU A 2 -45.19 -15.26 -2.56
CA LEU A 2 -44.23 -16.00 -1.73
C LEU A 2 -44.01 -15.24 -0.41
N ARG A 3 -44.36 -15.89 0.72
CA ARG A 3 -44.13 -15.37 2.07
C ARG A 3 -42.63 -15.54 2.39
N LYS A 4 -41.90 -14.44 2.58
CA LYS A 4 -40.50 -14.51 3.05
C LYS A 4 -40.46 -15.23 4.40
N PRO A 5 -39.54 -16.19 4.62
CA PRO A 5 -39.38 -16.80 5.93
C PRO A 5 -38.91 -15.73 6.93
N SER A 6 -39.62 -15.66 8.06
CA SER A 6 -39.25 -14.85 9.22
C SER A 6 -38.00 -15.47 9.84
N VAL A 7 -36.85 -14.82 9.70
CA VAL A 7 -35.65 -15.17 10.47
C VAL A 7 -35.96 -14.87 11.94
N PRO A 8 -35.90 -15.85 12.87
CA PRO A 8 -36.07 -15.55 14.28
C PRO A 8 -34.96 -14.59 14.71
N ALA A 9 -35.34 -13.48 15.35
CA ALA A 9 -34.40 -12.55 15.95
C ALA A 9 -33.61 -13.32 17.03
N GLY A 10 -32.40 -13.76 16.67
CA GLY A 10 -31.50 -14.44 17.59
C GLY A 10 -31.27 -13.56 18.80
N ARG A 11 -31.57 -14.10 19.98
CA ARG A 11 -31.24 -13.47 21.26
C ARG A 11 -29.72 -13.31 21.31
N ILE A 12 -29.22 -12.07 21.38
CA ILE A 12 -27.80 -11.83 21.61
C ILE A 12 -27.52 -12.20 23.08
N GLU A 13 -27.17 -13.45 23.30
CA GLU A 13 -26.69 -13.94 24.58
C GLU A 13 -25.22 -13.53 24.70
N ASN A 14 -24.90 -12.68 25.68
CA ASN A 14 -23.62 -11.98 25.93
C ASN A 14 -23.38 -10.64 25.21
N MET A 15 -23.90 -9.55 25.77
CA MET A 15 -23.30 -8.21 25.62
C MET A 15 -22.02 -8.15 26.46
N GLN A 16 -20.92 -8.68 25.95
CA GLN A 16 -19.60 -8.35 26.48
C GLN A 16 -19.28 -6.89 26.15
N GLN A 17 -18.67 -6.16 27.08
CA GLN A 17 -18.20 -4.81 26.80
C GLN A 17 -17.03 -4.89 25.80
N PRO A 18 -17.13 -4.23 24.64
CA PRO A 18 -16.05 -4.25 23.67
C PRO A 18 -14.84 -3.48 24.20
N VAL A 19 -13.65 -3.93 23.83
CA VAL A 19 -12.39 -3.22 24.06
C VAL A 19 -12.42 -1.91 23.28
N ALA A 20 -12.12 -0.81 23.97
CA ALA A 20 -11.97 0.50 23.35
C ALA A 20 -10.71 0.53 22.48
N LEU A 21 -10.80 1.16 21.32
CA LEU A 21 -9.62 1.39 20.49
C LEU A 21 -8.65 2.35 21.20
N PRO A 22 -7.32 2.21 20.99
CA PRO A 22 -6.35 3.20 21.42
C PRO A 22 -6.76 4.60 20.96
N ALA A 23 -6.67 5.58 21.86
CA ALA A 23 -6.99 6.96 21.51
C ALA A 23 -6.10 7.44 20.36
N GLY A 24 -6.69 8.10 19.36
CA GLY A 24 -5.93 8.62 18.22
C GLY A 24 -5.61 7.60 17.12
N LEU A 25 -6.07 6.34 17.21
CA LEU A 25 -5.76 5.30 16.22
C LEU A 25 -6.13 5.71 14.78
N ALA A 26 -7.24 6.43 14.62
CA ALA A 26 -7.70 6.88 13.31
C ALA A 26 -6.80 7.98 12.72
N GLU A 27 -6.17 8.79 13.58
CA GLU A 27 -5.34 9.93 13.23
C GLU A 27 -3.84 9.58 13.14
N HIS A 28 -3.40 8.48 13.76
CA HIS A 28 -2.02 8.03 13.72
C HIS A 28 -1.52 7.93 12.26
N PRO A 29 -0.35 8.50 11.92
CA PRO A 29 0.27 8.33 10.61
C PRO A 29 0.50 6.84 10.32
N PRO A 30 0.29 6.36 9.09
CA PRO A 30 0.63 5.00 8.74
C PRO A 30 2.15 4.82 8.78
N GLY A 31 2.60 3.76 9.43
CA GLY A 31 4.02 3.53 9.73
C GLY A 31 4.22 2.53 10.87
N PRO A 32 5.45 2.40 11.39
CA PRO A 32 5.80 1.39 12.39
C PRO A 32 4.95 1.47 13.66
N GLN A 33 4.65 2.68 14.13
CA GLN A 33 3.85 2.90 15.33
C GLN A 33 2.40 2.45 15.14
N LEU A 34 1.79 2.74 13.98
CA LEU A 34 0.44 2.26 13.67
C LEU A 34 0.43 0.74 13.53
N CYS A 35 1.47 0.14 12.93
CA CYS A 35 1.61 -1.31 12.82
C CYS A 35 1.63 -1.98 14.21
N ALA A 36 2.43 -1.47 15.13
CA ALA A 36 2.49 -1.97 16.50
C ALA A 36 1.13 -1.87 17.20
N LEU A 37 0.46 -0.72 17.11
CA LEU A 37 -0.88 -0.55 17.70
C LEU A 37 -1.91 -1.52 17.12
N LEU A 38 -1.86 -1.81 15.83
CA LEU A 38 -2.80 -2.73 15.18
C LEU A 38 -2.49 -4.20 15.49
N ALA A 39 -1.22 -4.56 15.68
CA ALA A 39 -0.79 -5.93 15.99
C ALA A 39 -1.28 -6.40 17.37
N ASP A 40 -1.42 -5.47 18.33
CA ASP A 40 -1.85 -5.79 19.70
C ASP A 40 -3.37 -5.94 19.86
N LEU A 41 -4.17 -5.68 18.80
CA LEU A 41 -5.62 -5.66 18.89
C LEU A 41 -6.26 -7.00 18.48
N ASP A 42 -7.06 -7.56 19.38
CA ASP A 42 -7.93 -8.70 19.06
C ASP A 42 -9.22 -8.20 18.37
N THR A 43 -9.34 -8.51 17.08
CA THR A 43 -10.50 -8.14 16.25
C THR A 43 -11.83 -8.73 16.73
N THR A 44 -11.81 -9.78 17.55
CA THR A 44 -13.03 -10.40 18.10
C THR A 44 -13.59 -9.64 19.31
N GLN A 45 -12.77 -8.76 19.90
CA GLN A 45 -13.10 -8.03 21.13
C GLN A 45 -13.46 -6.56 20.87
N VAL A 46 -13.35 -6.08 19.64
CA VAL A 46 -13.70 -4.70 19.28
C VAL A 46 -15.15 -4.59 18.86
N SER A 47 -15.74 -3.40 19.06
CA SER A 47 -17.13 -3.16 18.63
C SER A 47 -17.27 -3.19 17.10
N ASN A 48 -18.47 -3.50 16.60
CA ASN A 48 -18.78 -3.47 15.17
C ASN A 48 -18.39 -2.15 14.48
N HIS A 49 -18.55 -1.02 15.18
CA HIS A 49 -18.14 0.29 14.68
C HIS A 49 -16.60 0.39 14.61
N ALA A 50 -15.92 -0.05 15.67
CA ALA A 50 -14.46 -0.07 15.73
C ALA A 50 -13.84 -0.99 14.65
N THR A 51 -14.49 -2.07 14.24
CA THR A 51 -14.02 -2.93 13.13
C THR A 51 -13.83 -2.14 11.83
N VAL A 52 -14.71 -1.17 11.54
CA VAL A 52 -14.56 -0.31 10.35
C VAL A 52 -13.37 0.64 10.48
N VAL A 53 -13.12 1.15 11.70
CA VAL A 53 -11.95 1.98 11.99
C VAL A 53 -10.65 1.18 11.81
N LEU A 54 -10.61 -0.06 12.31
CA LEU A 54 -9.47 -0.97 12.11
C LEU A 54 -9.22 -1.27 10.64
N LEU A 55 -10.26 -1.57 9.87
CA LEU A 55 -10.13 -1.84 8.44
C LEU A 55 -9.50 -0.64 7.71
N ARG A 56 -9.92 0.58 8.04
CA ARG A 56 -9.34 1.81 7.47
C ARG A 56 -7.88 1.99 7.90
N ALA A 57 -7.55 1.77 9.16
CA ALA A 57 -6.18 1.85 9.65
C ALA A 57 -5.25 0.84 8.96
N TRP A 58 -5.68 -0.42 8.81
CA TRP A 58 -4.95 -1.44 8.05
C TRP A 58 -4.78 -1.07 6.57
N ARG A 59 -5.81 -0.49 5.94
CA ARG A 59 -5.71 -0.02 4.54
C ARG A 59 -4.66 1.08 4.40
N ARG A 60 -4.67 2.07 5.30
CA ARG A 60 -3.67 3.16 5.32
C ARG A 60 -2.25 2.62 5.53
N LEU A 61 -2.08 1.68 6.47
CA LEU A 61 -0.79 1.04 6.72
C LEU A 61 -0.30 0.25 5.51
N ARG A 62 -1.18 -0.52 4.84
CA ARG A 62 -0.83 -1.24 3.62
C ARG A 62 -0.35 -0.27 2.53
N SER A 63 -1.09 0.82 2.31
CA SER A 63 -0.71 1.83 1.31
C SER A 63 0.64 2.47 1.60
N HIS A 64 0.95 2.73 2.87
CA HIS A 64 2.28 3.19 3.28
C HIS A 64 3.38 2.17 2.96
N VAL A 65 3.20 0.91 3.31
CA VAL A 65 4.19 -0.16 3.04
C VAL A 65 4.38 -0.36 1.54
N GLU A 66 3.30 -0.34 0.76
CA GLU A 66 3.36 -0.41 -0.71
C GLU A 66 4.12 0.79 -1.30
N ALA A 67 3.97 1.99 -0.74
CA ALA A 67 4.72 3.16 -1.20
C ALA A 67 6.23 3.03 -0.93
N GLU A 68 6.62 2.51 0.23
CA GLU A 68 8.03 2.27 0.57
C GLU A 68 8.65 1.19 -0.32
N GLU A 69 7.92 0.10 -0.61
CA GLU A 69 8.37 -0.94 -1.55
C GLU A 69 8.56 -0.37 -2.96
N LEU A 70 7.60 0.42 -3.46
CA LEU A 70 7.73 1.09 -4.76
C LEU A 70 8.93 2.04 -4.81
N ARG A 71 9.26 2.73 -3.71
CA ARG A 71 10.47 3.56 -3.63
C ARG A 71 11.75 2.75 -3.80
N VAL A 72 11.79 1.54 -3.24
CA VAL A 72 12.93 0.61 -3.40
C VAL A 72 13.00 0.07 -4.82
N LEU A 73 11.87 -0.32 -5.41
CA LEU A 73 11.81 -0.80 -6.80
C LEU A 73 12.29 0.25 -7.80
N ALA A 74 11.85 1.51 -7.64
CA ALA A 74 12.30 2.61 -8.49
C ALA A 74 13.82 2.86 -8.36
N GLU A 75 14.35 2.85 -7.14
CA GLU A 75 15.79 3.02 -6.95
C GLU A 75 16.61 1.82 -7.45
N LEU A 76 16.08 0.59 -7.38
CA LEU A 76 16.72 -0.59 -7.95
C LEU A 76 16.86 -0.46 -9.47
N GLY A 77 15.83 0.06 -10.15
CA GLY A 77 15.91 0.40 -11.57
C GLY A 77 17.07 1.34 -11.90
N ARG A 78 17.43 2.24 -10.97
CA ARG A 78 18.53 3.20 -11.14
C ARG A 78 19.91 2.64 -10.78
N ARG A 79 20.03 1.40 -10.30
CA ARG A 79 21.35 0.83 -9.98
C ARG A 79 22.11 0.48 -11.25
N ASP A 80 23.39 0.82 -11.28
CA ASP A 80 24.29 0.37 -12.34
C ASP A 80 24.66 -1.10 -12.09
N THR A 81 24.12 -2.01 -12.90
CA THR A 81 24.35 -3.45 -12.78
C THR A 81 25.74 -3.89 -13.25
N ALA A 82 26.49 -3.02 -13.94
CA ALA A 82 27.88 -3.28 -14.32
C ALA A 82 28.88 -2.92 -13.23
N ALA A 83 28.46 -2.17 -12.20
CA ALA A 83 29.31 -1.81 -11.08
C ALA A 83 29.46 -2.95 -10.06
N ASP A 84 30.44 -2.81 -9.17
CA ASP A 84 30.60 -3.72 -8.03
C ASP A 84 29.35 -3.69 -7.12
N PRO A 85 28.77 -4.84 -6.73
CA PRO A 85 27.52 -4.90 -5.96
C PRO A 85 27.58 -4.27 -4.56
N HIS A 86 28.78 -4.05 -4.02
CA HIS A 86 28.98 -3.41 -2.73
C HIS A 86 29.31 -1.91 -2.86
N THR A 87 29.19 -1.37 -4.08
CA THR A 87 29.45 0.03 -4.39
C THR A 87 28.15 0.77 -4.69
N LEU A 88 28.07 2.03 -4.25
CA LEU A 88 26.96 2.91 -4.61
C LEU A 88 27.17 3.48 -6.02
N ALA A 89 26.65 2.78 -7.02
CA ALA A 89 26.60 3.25 -8.40
C ALA A 89 25.14 3.41 -8.85
N ARG A 90 24.85 4.51 -9.56
CA ARG A 90 23.51 4.88 -10.00
C ARG A 90 23.56 5.41 -11.43
N ALA A 91 22.70 4.91 -12.29
CA ALA A 91 22.52 5.34 -13.68
C ALA A 91 21.39 6.39 -13.81
N ASP A 92 21.50 7.22 -14.84
CA ASP A 92 20.49 8.23 -15.17
C ASP A 92 19.24 7.65 -15.83
N GLN A 93 19.31 6.41 -16.33
CA GLN A 93 18.20 5.68 -16.93
C GLN A 93 18.05 4.31 -16.28
N PRO A 94 16.84 3.73 -16.26
CA PRO A 94 16.65 2.41 -15.69
C PRO A 94 17.45 1.34 -16.43
N ASP A 95 18.14 0.47 -15.70
CA ASP A 95 18.84 -0.68 -16.28
C ASP A 95 17.82 -1.71 -16.82
N PRO A 96 17.91 -2.15 -18.08
CA PRO A 96 16.97 -3.13 -18.63
C PRO A 96 16.95 -4.48 -17.88
N GLY A 97 18.05 -4.84 -17.19
CA GLY A 97 18.17 -6.08 -16.43
C GLY A 97 17.43 -6.08 -15.09
N CYS A 98 17.06 -4.90 -14.56
CA CYS A 98 16.45 -4.79 -13.23
C CYS A 98 15.13 -5.58 -13.09
N VAL A 99 14.35 -5.72 -14.17
CA VAL A 99 13.08 -6.46 -14.15
C VAL A 99 13.30 -7.94 -13.83
N LEU A 100 14.34 -8.55 -14.41
CA LEU A 100 14.67 -9.95 -14.15
C LEU A 100 15.20 -10.15 -12.74
N GLU A 101 15.99 -9.19 -12.24
CA GLU A 101 16.47 -9.18 -10.85
C GLU A 101 15.30 -9.12 -9.86
N ILE A 102 14.34 -8.21 -10.09
CA ILE A 102 13.11 -8.08 -9.29
C ILE A 102 12.30 -9.38 -9.32
N ALA A 103 12.05 -9.92 -10.53
CA ALA A 103 11.28 -11.15 -10.70
C ALA A 103 11.89 -12.32 -9.92
N THR A 104 13.22 -12.43 -9.97
CA THR A 104 13.98 -13.47 -9.27
C THR A 104 13.94 -13.26 -7.75
N ALA A 105 14.20 -12.03 -7.28
CA ALA A 105 14.27 -11.71 -5.86
C ALA A 105 12.92 -11.87 -5.14
N LEU A 106 11.81 -11.47 -5.79
CA LEU A 106 10.46 -11.53 -5.23
C LEU A 106 9.69 -12.79 -5.59
N THR A 107 10.29 -13.70 -6.37
CA THR A 107 9.67 -14.96 -6.83
C THR A 107 8.37 -14.73 -7.62
N VAL A 108 8.36 -13.74 -8.51
CA VAL A 108 7.20 -13.37 -9.35
C VAL A 108 7.55 -13.49 -10.84
N THR A 109 6.53 -13.41 -11.71
CA THR A 109 6.78 -13.41 -13.16
C THR A 109 7.42 -12.10 -13.60
N GLU A 110 8.21 -12.12 -14.68
CA GLU A 110 8.78 -10.91 -15.27
C GLU A 110 7.71 -9.87 -15.63
N ASN A 111 6.53 -10.29 -16.09
CA ASN A 111 5.41 -9.39 -16.35
C ASN A 111 4.84 -8.73 -15.07
N ALA A 112 4.87 -9.42 -13.93
CA ALA A 112 4.49 -8.81 -12.66
C ALA A 112 5.55 -7.81 -12.20
N ALA A 113 6.82 -8.21 -12.23
CA ALA A 113 7.96 -7.35 -11.91
C ALA A 113 8.00 -6.08 -12.78
N ALA A 114 7.80 -6.20 -14.10
CA ALA A 114 7.78 -5.07 -15.03
C ALA A 114 6.64 -4.10 -14.71
N ARG A 115 5.43 -4.61 -14.41
CA ARG A 115 4.29 -3.74 -14.04
C ARG A 115 4.56 -2.98 -12.75
N ASP A 116 5.12 -3.65 -11.75
CA ASP A 116 5.41 -3.03 -10.46
C ASP A 116 6.57 -2.03 -10.55
N HIS A 117 7.62 -2.36 -11.32
CA HIS A 117 8.71 -1.44 -11.62
C HIS A 117 8.26 -0.20 -12.41
N ASN A 118 7.42 -0.38 -13.45
CA ASN A 118 6.90 0.76 -14.22
C ASN A 118 6.02 1.69 -13.38
N LEU A 119 5.18 1.11 -12.50
CA LEU A 119 4.42 1.90 -11.54
C LEU A 119 5.33 2.63 -10.57
N ALA A 120 6.38 1.97 -10.06
CA ALA A 120 7.37 2.55 -9.18
C ALA A 120 8.09 3.74 -9.82
N GLU A 121 8.63 3.57 -11.02
CA GLU A 121 9.31 4.62 -11.79
C GLU A 121 8.38 5.82 -12.03
N THR A 122 7.13 5.56 -12.42
CA THR A 122 6.14 6.62 -12.66
C THR A 122 5.81 7.39 -11.39
N LEU A 123 5.47 6.69 -10.30
CA LEU A 123 5.05 7.35 -9.06
C LEU A 123 6.20 8.07 -8.35
N VAL A 124 7.39 7.49 -8.32
CA VAL A 124 8.52 8.03 -7.56
C VAL A 124 9.16 9.20 -8.29
N TRP A 125 9.38 9.09 -9.60
CA TRP A 125 10.14 10.09 -10.35
C TRP A 125 9.27 11.09 -11.11
N ARG A 126 8.06 10.70 -11.53
CA ARG A 126 7.21 11.54 -12.39
C ARG A 126 6.00 12.10 -11.68
N LEU A 127 5.39 11.34 -10.77
CA LEU A 127 4.22 11.73 -10.00
C LEU A 127 4.49 11.71 -8.48
N PRO A 128 5.53 12.40 -7.98
CA PRO A 128 5.94 12.31 -6.57
C PRO A 128 4.85 12.72 -5.58
N ALA A 129 3.93 13.62 -5.98
CA ALA A 129 2.77 13.98 -5.16
C ALA A 129 1.79 12.81 -4.97
N VAL A 130 1.64 11.94 -5.98
CA VAL A 130 0.82 10.72 -5.89
C VAL A 130 1.49 9.68 -5.01
N HIS A 131 2.82 9.51 -5.14
CA HIS A 131 3.60 8.66 -4.24
C HIS A 131 3.48 9.13 -2.78
N ALA A 132 3.62 10.43 -2.52
CA ALA A 132 3.46 11.00 -1.18
C ALA A 132 2.06 10.76 -0.60
N ALA A 133 1.00 10.89 -1.41
CA ALA A 133 -0.37 10.60 -0.99
C ALA A 133 -0.58 9.11 -0.65
N LEU A 134 0.06 8.20 -1.40
CA LEU A 134 0.07 6.77 -1.12
C LEU A 134 0.82 6.47 0.19
N ALA A 135 2.01 7.07 0.36
CA ALA A 135 2.83 6.94 1.57
C ALA A 135 2.13 7.46 2.84
N ALA A 136 1.32 8.51 2.71
CA ALA A 136 0.49 9.06 3.77
C ALA A 136 -0.82 8.25 4.02
N GLY A 137 -1.09 7.23 3.21
CA GLY A 137 -2.31 6.41 3.27
C GLY A 137 -3.58 7.18 2.89
N GLN A 138 -3.47 8.29 2.15
CA GLN A 138 -4.61 9.08 1.69
C GLN A 138 -5.29 8.42 0.48
N ILE A 139 -4.49 7.76 -0.35
CA ILE A 139 -4.93 6.89 -1.44
C ILE A 139 -4.36 5.50 -1.24
N ASP A 140 -4.86 4.54 -2.01
CA ASP A 140 -4.35 3.18 -2.05
C ASP A 140 -3.74 2.86 -3.43
N ARG A 141 -3.07 1.70 -3.55
CA ARG A 141 -2.40 1.30 -4.78
C ARG A 141 -3.32 1.31 -6.00
N ALA A 142 -4.59 0.94 -5.85
CA ALA A 142 -5.54 0.94 -6.97
C ALA A 142 -5.80 2.36 -7.48
N LYS A 143 -6.00 3.32 -6.57
CA LYS A 143 -6.13 4.74 -6.94
C LYS A 143 -4.82 5.33 -7.49
N ALA A 144 -3.68 4.97 -6.89
CA ALA A 144 -2.38 5.41 -7.37
C ALA A 144 -2.11 4.92 -8.81
N TRP A 145 -2.52 3.68 -9.12
CA TRP A 145 -2.47 3.15 -10.48
C TRP A 145 -3.34 3.96 -11.45
N VAL A 146 -4.56 4.35 -11.06
CA VAL A 146 -5.40 5.23 -11.90
C VAL A 146 -4.71 6.56 -12.18
N PHE A 147 -4.07 7.19 -11.19
CA PHE A 147 -3.29 8.40 -11.47
C PHE A 147 -2.12 8.13 -12.43
N ALA A 148 -1.40 7.03 -12.26
CA ALA A 148 -0.30 6.65 -13.15
C ALA A 148 -0.78 6.36 -14.58
N ASP A 149 -1.93 5.72 -14.76
CA ASP A 149 -2.50 5.39 -16.07
C ASP A 149 -2.93 6.65 -16.85
N TYR A 150 -3.51 7.63 -16.16
CA TYR A 150 -4.00 8.86 -16.82
C TYR A 150 -2.97 9.98 -16.93
N LEU A 151 -2.07 10.10 -15.95
CA LEU A 151 -1.08 11.19 -15.89
C LEU A 151 0.34 10.74 -16.25
N GLY A 152 0.56 9.42 -16.36
CA GLY A 152 1.85 8.84 -16.68
C GLY A 152 2.24 8.96 -18.14
N ASP A 153 1.37 9.40 -19.05
CA ASP A 153 1.74 9.60 -20.46
C ASP A 153 1.68 11.08 -20.88
N GLU A 154 1.12 11.95 -20.05
CA GLU A 154 1.10 13.39 -20.30
C GLU A 154 2.47 13.98 -19.93
N GLU A 155 3.14 14.62 -20.90
CA GLU A 155 4.16 15.64 -20.57
C GLU A 155 3.43 16.69 -19.75
N LEU A 156 3.62 16.66 -18.42
CA LEU A 156 3.20 17.73 -17.52
C LEU A 156 3.89 19.01 -18.01
N THR A 157 3.18 19.73 -18.86
CA THR A 157 3.60 21.05 -19.33
C THR A 157 3.36 21.98 -18.15
N ASP A 158 4.42 22.64 -17.71
CA ASP A 158 4.47 23.51 -16.53
C ASP A 158 3.19 24.35 -16.34
N ALA A 159 2.65 24.31 -15.13
CA ALA A 159 1.66 25.25 -14.60
C ALA A 159 2.25 26.04 -13.43
#